data_AF-A0A800BUS8-F1
#
_entry.id   AF-A0A800BUS8-F1
#
_cell.length_a   1.000
_cell.length_b   1.000
_cell.length_c   1.000
_cell.angle_alpha   90.00
_cell.angle_beta   90.00
_cell.angle_gamma   90.00
#
_symmetry.space_group_name_H-M   'P 1'
#
loop_
_entity.id
_entity.type
_entity.pdbx_description
1 polymer ?
#
loop_
_entity_poly.entity_id
_entity_poly.type
_entity_poly.pdbx_seq_one_letter_code
_entity_poly.pdbx_strand_id
1 'polypeptide(L)'
;PIEALEIAYPLRVERYELRPDSSGAGRWRGGLGIRRDIRVVGHRARLSLLGERRITRPYGVLGGEPGETGSDFIITDGDGREQRVKGKGSITLEPDWIISIRTPGGGGYGSPSERPKELVLKDYREGRISAEYVLRHYGFDPRGG
;
A
#
# COMPACT_ATOMS: atom_id res chain seq x y z
N PRO A 1 -15.92 1.08 7.89
CA PRO A 1 -16.51 -0.21 8.29
C PRO A 1 -16.50 -1.19 7.09
N ILE A 2 -15.84 -2.33 7.25
CA ILE A 2 -15.85 -3.42 6.26
C ILE A 2 -17.28 -3.92 6.08
N GLU A 3 -18.00 -4.01 7.20
CA GLU A 3 -19.36 -4.50 7.35
C GLU A 3 -20.35 -3.73 6.47
N ALA A 4 -20.20 -2.41 6.39
CA ALA A 4 -21.08 -1.58 5.56
C ALA A 4 -20.91 -1.85 4.06
N LEU A 5 -19.70 -2.22 3.60
CA LEU A 5 -19.44 -2.55 2.20
C LEU A 5 -20.06 -3.90 1.83
N GLU A 6 -19.90 -4.90 2.69
CA GLU A 6 -20.40 -6.27 2.47
C GLU A 6 -21.93 -6.35 2.59
N ILE A 7 -22.56 -5.46 3.37
CA ILE A 7 -24.02 -5.34 3.44
C ILE A 7 -24.59 -4.67 2.17
N ALA A 8 -23.91 -3.64 1.67
CA ALA A 8 -24.40 -2.84 0.55
C ALA A 8 -24.22 -3.53 -0.82
N TYR A 9 -23.23 -4.41 -0.95
CA TYR A 9 -22.88 -5.07 -2.20
C TYR A 9 -22.50 -6.54 -1.96
N PRO A 10 -22.68 -7.45 -2.94
CA PRO A 10 -22.26 -8.84 -2.83
C PRO A 10 -20.73 -8.99 -2.97
N LEU A 11 -19.98 -8.28 -2.12
CA LEU A 11 -18.53 -8.22 -2.08
C LEU A 11 -18.04 -8.75 -0.73
N ARG A 12 -16.82 -9.28 -0.70
CA ARG A 12 -16.15 -9.71 0.53
C ARG A 12 -14.76 -9.08 0.63
N VAL A 13 -14.41 -8.53 1.79
CA VAL A 13 -13.07 -8.02 2.05
C VAL A 13 -12.20 -9.17 2.58
N GLU A 14 -11.31 -9.66 1.73
CA GLU A 14 -10.35 -10.73 2.07
C GLU A 14 -9.16 -10.19 2.87
N ARG A 15 -8.82 -8.92 2.65
CA ARG A 15 -7.68 -8.29 3.29
C ARG A 15 -7.90 -6.81 3.49
N TYR A 16 -7.51 -6.32 4.65
CA TYR A 16 -7.33 -4.89 4.90
C TYR A 16 -6.15 -4.67 5.83
N GLU A 17 -5.03 -4.22 5.27
CA GLU A 17 -3.77 -4.05 6.01
C GLU A 17 -3.05 -2.76 5.61
N LEU A 18 -2.11 -2.33 6.47
CA LEU A 18 -1.10 -1.34 6.09
C LEU A 18 -0.18 -1.96 5.03
N ARG A 19 0.39 -1.14 4.14
CA ARG A 19 1.45 -1.54 3.21
C ARG A 19 2.79 -1.20 3.84
N PRO A 20 3.54 -2.16 4.40
CA PRO A 20 4.89 -1.90 4.87
C PRO A 20 5.75 -1.29 3.77
N ASP A 21 6.77 -0.53 4.16
CA ASP A 21 7.77 0.08 3.27
C ASP A 21 7.22 1.12 2.28
N SER A 22 5.92 1.40 2.29
CA SER A 22 5.29 2.29 1.30
C SER A 22 5.49 3.78 1.57
N SER A 23 5.89 4.16 2.77
CA SER A 23 6.14 5.56 3.12
C SER A 23 7.51 6.04 2.69
N GLY A 24 7.64 7.34 2.46
CA GLY A 24 8.93 8.00 2.29
C GLY A 24 9.66 8.14 3.61
N ALA A 25 10.97 7.89 3.59
CA ALA A 25 11.83 8.04 4.74
C ALA A 25 12.06 9.53 5.07
N GLY A 26 12.36 9.83 6.32
CA GLY A 26 12.67 11.18 6.78
C GLY A 26 12.82 11.21 8.29
N ARG A 27 13.17 12.36 8.88
CA ARG A 27 13.12 12.56 10.33
C ARG A 27 11.75 12.13 10.87
N TRP A 28 10.70 12.52 10.14
CA TRP A 28 9.34 12.00 10.27
C TRP A 28 8.95 11.26 9.00
N ARG A 29 8.87 9.93 9.09
CA ARG A 29 8.41 9.06 8.00
C ARG A 29 6.98 9.40 7.59
N GLY A 30 6.69 9.33 6.31
CA GLY A 30 5.33 9.53 5.80
C GLY A 30 4.34 8.46 6.27
N GLY A 31 3.04 8.69 6.07
CA GLY A 31 2.01 7.68 6.33
C GLY A 31 2.18 6.45 5.45
N LEU A 32 1.89 5.26 5.96
CA LEU A 32 1.82 4.06 5.12
C LEU A 32 0.57 4.09 4.25
N GLY A 33 0.69 3.55 3.04
CA GLY A 33 -0.46 3.18 2.25
C GLY A 33 -1.21 1.99 2.86
N ILE A 34 -2.34 1.64 2.26
CA ILE A 34 -3.15 0.47 2.64
C ILE A 34 -3.32 -0.47 1.45
N ARG A 35 -3.49 -1.75 1.75
CA ARG A 35 -3.92 -2.78 0.81
C ARG A 35 -5.31 -3.23 1.21
N ARG A 36 -6.23 -3.24 0.24
CA ARG A 36 -7.56 -3.85 0.36
C ARG A 36 -7.75 -4.85 -0.76
N ASP A 37 -7.99 -6.11 -0.40
CA ASP A 37 -8.31 -7.15 -1.37
C ASP A 37 -9.81 -7.45 -1.25
N ILE A 38 -10.53 -7.32 -2.36
CA ILE A 38 -11.99 -7.43 -2.39
C ILE A 38 -12.38 -8.50 -3.40
N ARG A 39 -13.11 -9.52 -2.94
CA ARG A 39 -13.66 -10.60 -3.78
C ARG A 39 -15.07 -10.26 -4.21
N VAL A 40 -15.39 -10.56 -5.47
CA VAL A 40 -16.76 -10.54 -5.99
C VAL A 40 -17.45 -11.86 -5.67
N VAL A 41 -18.60 -11.84 -5.00
CA VAL A 41 -19.26 -13.07 -4.52
C VAL A 41 -20.48 -13.41 -5.37
N GLY A 42 -20.43 -14.53 -6.09
CA GLY A 42 -21.60 -15.14 -6.76
C GLY A 42 -22.25 -14.32 -7.88
N HIS A 43 -21.58 -13.28 -8.40
CA HIS A 43 -22.12 -12.45 -9.47
C HIS A 43 -21.00 -11.82 -10.31
N ARG A 44 -21.38 -11.24 -11.46
CA ARG A 44 -20.48 -10.43 -12.28
C ARG A 44 -20.58 -8.97 -11.84
N ALA A 45 -19.45 -8.33 -11.58
CA ALA A 45 -19.39 -6.94 -11.13
C ALA A 45 -18.68 -6.04 -12.15
N ARG A 46 -19.23 -4.85 -12.37
CA ARG A 46 -18.54 -3.80 -13.15
C ARG A 46 -17.90 -2.82 -12.19
N LEU A 47 -16.58 -2.75 -12.22
CA LEU A 47 -15.78 -1.87 -11.38
C LEU A 47 -15.32 -0.65 -12.18
N SER A 48 -15.58 0.54 -11.65
CA SER A 48 -14.99 1.79 -12.15
C SER A 48 -13.84 2.19 -11.25
N LEU A 49 -12.65 2.24 -11.83
CA LEU A 49 -11.41 2.53 -11.10
C LEU A 49 -11.02 4.00 -11.34
N LEU A 50 -10.89 4.74 -10.25
CA LEU A 50 -10.39 6.11 -10.22
C LEU A 50 -9.19 6.18 -9.28
N GLY A 51 -8.03 5.76 -9.78
CA GLY A 51 -6.75 5.83 -9.10
C GLY A 51 -5.94 7.04 -9.56
N GLU A 52 -5.62 7.93 -8.64
CA GLU A 52 -4.66 9.03 -8.83
C GLU A 52 -3.31 8.72 -8.16
N ARG A 53 -2.29 9.55 -8.38
CA ARG A 53 -0.93 9.42 -7.79
C ARG A 53 -0.25 8.06 -7.99
N ARG A 54 -0.36 7.53 -9.22
CA ARG A 54 0.29 6.28 -9.64
C ARG A 54 1.56 6.47 -10.46
N ILE A 55 1.73 7.67 -11.02
CA ILE A 55 2.90 8.06 -11.82
C ILE A 55 3.81 8.96 -10.97
N THR A 56 3.22 9.95 -10.28
CA THR A 56 3.94 10.87 -9.40
C THR A 56 4.01 10.32 -7.98
N ARG A 57 5.22 10.09 -7.48
CA ARG A 57 5.45 9.74 -6.08
C ARG A 57 5.05 10.91 -5.18
N PRO A 58 4.42 10.66 -4.01
CA PRO A 58 4.25 11.69 -3.00
C PRO A 58 5.62 12.22 -2.57
N TYR A 59 5.87 13.51 -2.83
CA TYR A 59 7.17 14.11 -2.59
C TYR A 59 7.47 14.17 -1.09
N GLY A 60 8.73 14.02 -0.74
CA GLY A 60 9.21 14.34 0.59
C GLY A 60 9.49 15.84 0.73
N VAL A 61 9.59 16.30 1.97
CA VAL A 61 9.72 17.73 2.31
C VAL A 61 10.97 17.94 3.16
N LEU A 62 11.71 19.02 2.89
CA LEU A 62 12.92 19.43 3.65
C LEU A 62 13.94 18.29 3.84
N GLY A 63 14.28 17.58 2.75
CA GLY A 63 15.23 16.46 2.79
C GLY A 63 14.60 15.10 3.07
N GLY A 64 13.29 15.03 3.29
CA GLY A 64 12.55 13.77 3.30
C GLY A 64 12.51 13.13 1.90
N GLU A 65 12.45 11.81 1.89
CA GLU A 65 12.38 10.99 0.68
C GLU A 65 10.93 10.81 0.21
N PRO A 66 10.71 10.56 -1.10
CA PRO A 66 9.39 10.30 -1.63
C PRO A 66 8.79 8.99 -1.13
N GLY A 67 7.47 8.96 -0.95
CA GLY A 67 6.72 7.72 -0.70
C GLY A 67 6.59 6.86 -1.96
N GLU A 68 6.27 5.58 -1.75
CA GLU A 68 5.92 4.70 -2.85
C GLU A 68 4.62 5.15 -3.52
N THR A 69 4.55 4.98 -4.84
CA THR A 69 3.32 5.24 -5.58
C THR A 69 2.22 4.26 -5.15
N GLY A 70 0.98 4.60 -5.50
CA GLY A 70 -0.04 3.56 -5.60
C GLY A 70 0.41 2.58 -6.68
N SER A 71 0.46 1.29 -6.37
CA SER A 71 0.75 0.31 -7.41
C SER A 71 -0.45 0.21 -8.37
N ASP A 72 -0.23 -0.36 -9.56
CA ASP A 72 -1.34 -0.80 -10.40
C ASP A 72 -2.32 -1.67 -9.60
N PHE A 73 -3.59 -1.63 -9.99
CA PHE A 73 -4.58 -2.54 -9.41
C PHE A 73 -4.21 -3.95 -9.85
N ILE A 74 -4.28 -4.93 -8.95
CA ILE A 74 -4.05 -6.32 -9.31
C ILE A 74 -5.38 -7.02 -9.29
N ILE A 75 -5.72 -7.70 -10.38
CA ILE A 75 -6.86 -8.61 -10.44
C ILE A 75 -6.32 -10.02 -10.40
N THR A 76 -6.85 -10.83 -9.50
CA THR A 76 -6.61 -12.27 -9.45
C THR A 76 -7.87 -12.95 -9.97
N ASP A 77 -7.74 -13.74 -11.04
CA ASP A 77 -8.85 -14.52 -11.58
C ASP A 77 -9.15 -15.77 -10.74
N GLY A 78 -10.18 -16.53 -11.13
CA GLY A 78 -10.59 -17.77 -10.45
C GLY A 78 -9.55 -18.89 -10.49
N ASP A 79 -8.58 -18.81 -11.41
CA ASP A 79 -7.45 -19.74 -11.54
C ASP A 79 -6.22 -19.25 -10.73
N GLY A 80 -6.32 -18.10 -10.07
CA GLY A 80 -5.22 -17.49 -9.32
C GLY A 80 -4.24 -16.67 -10.14
N ARG A 81 -4.51 -16.42 -11.44
CA ARG A 81 -3.62 -15.61 -12.28
C ARG A 81 -3.78 -14.14 -11.96
N GLU A 82 -2.65 -13.45 -11.78
CA GLU A 82 -2.61 -12.01 -11.51
C GLU A 82 -2.41 -11.19 -12.79
N GLN A 83 -3.22 -10.16 -12.96
CA GLN A 83 -3.06 -9.15 -14.01
C GLN A 83 -3.05 -7.74 -13.43
N ARG A 84 -2.14 -6.90 -13.93
CA ARG A 84 -2.07 -5.48 -13.57
C ARG A 84 -3.02 -4.68 -14.43
N VAL A 85 -3.78 -3.81 -13.80
CA VAL A 85 -4.68 -2.90 -14.51
C VAL A 85 -4.42 -1.46 -14.14
N LYS A 86 -4.39 -0.63 -15.19
CA LYS A 86 -4.10 0.80 -15.10
C LYS A 86 -5.13 1.49 -14.19
N GLY A 87 -4.68 2.55 -13.53
CA GLY A 87 -5.42 3.26 -12.49
C GLY A 87 -6.76 3.89 -12.90
N LYS A 88 -7.05 4.02 -14.20
CA LYS A 88 -8.29 4.62 -14.71
C LYS A 88 -8.90 3.71 -15.76
N GLY A 89 -10.16 3.31 -15.55
CA GLY A 89 -10.88 2.46 -16.49
C GLY A 89 -12.09 1.78 -15.86
N SER A 90 -12.85 1.10 -16.71
CA SER A 90 -13.92 0.21 -16.29
C SER A 90 -13.53 -1.23 -16.61
N ILE A 91 -13.66 -2.10 -15.62
CA ILE A 91 -13.32 -3.52 -15.73
C ILE A 91 -14.51 -4.34 -15.27
N THR A 92 -14.74 -5.44 -15.96
CA THR A 92 -15.67 -6.48 -15.52
C THR A 92 -14.89 -7.53 -14.74
N LEU A 93 -15.34 -7.79 -13.52
CA LEU A 93 -14.88 -8.88 -12.68
C LEU A 93 -15.90 -10.02 -12.75
N GLU A 94 -15.43 -11.22 -13.02
CA GLU A 94 -16.24 -12.44 -12.93
C GLU A 94 -16.43 -12.87 -11.47
N PRO A 95 -17.38 -13.77 -11.19
CA PRO A 95 -17.55 -14.33 -9.85
C PRO A 95 -16.22 -14.87 -9.29
N ASP A 96 -16.02 -14.67 -8.00
CA ASP A 96 -14.88 -15.11 -7.20
C ASP A 96 -13.52 -14.48 -7.54
N TRP A 97 -13.47 -13.58 -8.53
CA TRP A 97 -12.29 -12.78 -8.81
C TRP A 97 -12.02 -11.77 -7.69
N ILE A 98 -10.74 -11.45 -7.51
CA ILE A 98 -10.28 -10.54 -6.45
C ILE A 98 -9.65 -9.30 -7.08
N ILE A 99 -10.02 -8.13 -6.59
CA ILE A 99 -9.34 -6.86 -6.88
C ILE A 99 -8.52 -6.42 -5.67
N SER A 100 -7.20 -6.23 -5.87
CA SER A 100 -6.28 -5.67 -4.88
C SER A 100 -6.07 -4.18 -5.14
N ILE A 101 -6.53 -3.36 -4.20
CA ILE A 101 -6.38 -1.91 -4.17
C ILE A 101 -5.23 -1.56 -3.24
N ARG A 102 -4.17 -0.96 -3.77
CA ARG A 102 -2.94 -0.63 -3.03
C ARG A 102 -2.66 0.87 -3.15
N THR A 103 -2.93 1.62 -2.08
CA THR A 103 -2.83 3.09 -2.09
C THR A 103 -1.37 3.54 -1.91
N PRO A 104 -0.96 4.72 -2.43
CA PRO A 104 0.37 5.28 -2.15
C PRO A 104 0.61 5.46 -0.65
N GLY A 105 1.88 5.47 -0.26
CA GLY A 105 2.30 6.02 1.04
C GLY A 105 2.69 7.50 0.92
N GLY A 106 2.70 8.22 2.03
CA GLY A 106 3.10 9.64 2.06
C GLY A 106 4.62 9.80 1.96
N GLY A 107 5.09 10.95 1.46
CA GLY A 107 6.50 11.32 1.54
C GLY A 107 6.94 11.65 2.96
N GLY A 108 8.23 11.49 3.25
CA GLY A 108 8.81 11.83 4.54
C GLY A 108 9.07 13.33 4.69
N TYR A 109 9.34 13.75 5.92
CA TYR A 109 9.72 15.12 6.27
C TYR A 109 11.05 15.13 7.02
N GLY A 110 11.97 16.03 6.65
CA GLY A 110 13.29 16.14 7.26
C GLY A 110 14.23 15.02 6.80
N SER A 111 15.54 15.16 7.04
CA SER A 111 16.51 14.17 6.60
C SER A 111 16.30 12.83 7.35
N PRO A 112 16.32 11.66 6.67
CA PRO A 112 16.28 10.36 7.33
C PRO A 112 17.37 10.17 8.39
N SER A 113 18.55 10.76 8.18
CA SER A 113 19.68 10.70 9.14
C SER A 113 19.39 11.38 10.48
N GLU A 114 18.38 12.26 10.54
CA GLU A 114 17.97 12.97 11.76
C GLU A 114 16.88 12.21 12.55
N ARG A 115 16.40 11.06 12.04
CA ARG A 115 15.38 10.27 12.71
C ARG A 115 15.99 9.57 13.94
N PRO A 116 15.42 9.73 15.15
CA PRO A 116 15.87 8.97 16.32
C PRO A 116 15.82 7.46 16.08
N LYS A 117 16.92 6.76 16.39
CA LYS A 117 17.07 5.33 16.13
C LYS A 117 15.99 4.50 16.81
N GLU A 118 15.52 4.94 17.98
CA GLU A 118 14.46 4.30 18.76
C GLU A 118 13.13 4.30 18.01
N LEU A 119 12.83 5.38 17.26
CA LEU A 119 11.62 5.46 16.45
C LEU A 119 11.70 4.56 15.20
N VAL A 120 12.90 4.42 14.62
CA VAL A 120 13.14 3.48 13.51
C VAL A 120 12.94 2.04 13.99
N LEU A 121 13.54 1.67 15.12
CA LEU A 121 13.39 0.34 15.72
C LEU A 121 11.93 0.05 16.12
N LYS A 122 11.20 1.05 16.60
CA LYS A 122 9.76 0.93 16.87
C LYS A 122 8.97 0.61 15.60
N ASP A 123 9.18 1.38 14.53
CA ASP A 123 8.51 1.12 13.25
C ASP A 123 8.85 -0.28 12.69
N TYR A 124 10.09 -0.74 12.85
CA TYR A 124 10.51 -2.09 12.48
C TYR A 124 9.78 -3.17 13.29
N ARG A 125 9.77 -3.06 14.63
CA ARG A 125 9.09 -4.02 15.51
C ARG A 125 7.58 -4.08 15.29
N GLU A 126 6.99 -2.95 14.90
CA GLU A 126 5.57 -2.85 14.60
C GLU A 126 5.24 -3.25 13.15
N GLY A 127 6.22 -3.79 12.40
CA GLY A 127 6.04 -4.31 11.04
C GLY A 127 5.73 -3.23 10.00
N ARG A 128 5.98 -1.96 10.31
CA ARG A 128 5.72 -0.84 9.38
C ARG A 128 6.80 -0.70 8.32
N ILE A 129 8.03 -1.06 8.68
CA ILE A 129 9.19 -1.06 7.80
C ILE A 129 9.99 -2.34 7.97
N SER A 130 10.54 -2.86 6.88
CA SER A 130 11.40 -4.05 6.85
C SER A 130 12.83 -3.74 7.28
N ALA A 131 13.63 -4.79 7.54
CA ALA A 131 15.05 -4.62 7.83
C ALA A 131 15.80 -4.03 6.61
N GLU A 132 15.39 -4.43 5.42
CA GLU A 132 15.91 -3.96 4.14
C GLU A 132 15.61 -2.47 3.94
N TYR A 133 14.39 -2.04 4.30
CA TYR A 133 14.03 -0.62 4.31
C TYR A 133 14.89 0.16 5.31
N VAL A 134 15.06 -0.35 6.53
CA VAL A 134 15.88 0.32 7.55
C VAL A 134 17.32 0.49 7.09
N LEU A 135 17.92 -0.58 6.56
CA LEU A 135 19.27 -0.55 6.05
C LEU A 135 19.43 0.47 4.91
N ARG A 136 18.50 0.46 3.95
CA ARG A 136 18.54 1.35 2.79
C ARG A 136 18.39 2.83 3.16
N HIS A 137 17.45 3.16 4.05
CA HIS A 137 17.02 4.55 4.26
C HIS A 137 17.56 5.17 5.55
N TYR A 138 17.90 4.36 6.56
CA TYR A 138 18.41 4.84 7.84
C TYR A 138 19.84 4.33 8.15
N GLY A 139 20.40 3.47 7.29
CA GLY A 139 21.83 3.16 7.28
C GLY A 139 22.33 2.18 8.35
N PHE A 140 21.44 1.38 8.96
CA PHE A 140 21.85 0.34 9.93
C PHE A 140 20.97 -0.91 9.82
N ASP A 141 21.46 -2.07 10.30
CA ASP A 141 20.63 -3.28 10.40
C ASP A 141 19.87 -3.32 11.74
N PRO A 142 18.53 -3.33 11.75
CA PRO A 142 17.76 -3.36 12.98
C PRO A 142 17.69 -4.75 13.65
N ARG A 143 18.17 -5.82 13.00
CA ARG A 143 18.20 -7.19 13.54
C ARG A 143 19.35 -7.40 14.54
N GLY A 144 20.33 -6.50 14.54
CA GLY A 144 21.50 -6.56 15.40
C GLY A 144 22.67 -7.33 14.78
N GLY A 145 23.86 -6.79 15.02
CA GLY A 145 25.18 -7.39 14.95
C GLY A 145 25.99 -6.84 16.12
#